data_AF-A0A927MPW9-F1
#
_entry.id   AF-A0A927MPW9-F1
#
_cell.length_a   1.000
_cell.length_b   1.000
_cell.length_c   1.000
_cell.angle_alpha   90.00
_cell.angle_beta   90.00
_cell.angle_gamma   90.00
#
_symmetry.space_group_name_H-M   'P 1'
#
loop_
_entity.id
_entity.type
_entity.pdbx_description
1 polymer ?
#
loop_
_entity_poly.entity_id
_entity_poly.type
_entity_poly.pdbx_seq_one_letter_code
_entity_poly.pdbx_strand_id
1 'polypeptide(L)'
;MGILSVGDLAHADLKSMEMSFGILGNQLYFHAHGIDLSNVEDPIPQGQTSYGKSQMLLRDYILIAEIRVIMLEMIEDIARRARDAGKAARTISLGIRYSKNAAGGSFHS
;
A
#
# COMPACT_ATOMS: atom_id res chain seq x y z
N MET A 1 -13.06 -14.38 -13.98
CA MET A 1 -13.14 -15.57 -13.10
C MET A 1 -14.54 -15.86 -12.57
N GLY A 2 -15.54 -14.97 -12.66
CA GLY A 2 -16.94 -15.33 -12.38
C GLY A 2 -17.25 -15.76 -10.93
N ILE A 3 -16.27 -15.64 -10.03
CA ILE A 3 -16.41 -15.97 -8.61
C ILE A 3 -17.17 -14.83 -7.93
N LEU A 4 -18.40 -15.10 -7.48
CA LEU A 4 -19.24 -14.11 -6.79
C LEU A 4 -19.61 -14.55 -5.36
N SER A 5 -19.27 -15.79 -4.99
CA SER A 5 -19.50 -16.36 -3.67
C SER A 5 -18.30 -17.19 -3.18
N VAL A 6 -18.28 -17.48 -1.87
CA VAL A 6 -17.29 -18.39 -1.25
C VAL A 6 -17.40 -19.80 -1.83
N GLY A 7 -18.61 -20.23 -2.19
CA GLY A 7 -18.83 -21.51 -2.89
C GLY A 7 -18.15 -21.54 -4.26
N ASP A 8 -18.25 -20.47 -5.03
CA ASP A 8 -17.56 -20.39 -6.34
C ASP A 8 -16.05 -20.36 -6.19
N LEU A 9 -15.56 -19.76 -5.10
CA LEU A 9 -14.13 -19.70 -4.76
C LEU A 9 -13.58 -21.08 -4.39
N ALA A 10 -14.35 -21.88 -3.64
CA ALA A 10 -14.00 -23.24 -3.28
C ALA A 10 -13.96 -24.20 -4.48
N HIS A 11 -14.77 -23.94 -5.51
CA HIS A 11 -14.83 -24.71 -6.76
C HIS A 11 -13.92 -24.14 -7.87
N ALA A 12 -13.22 -23.03 -7.62
CA ALA A 12 -12.28 -22.47 -8.56
C ALA A 12 -11.06 -23.38 -8.71
N ASP A 13 -10.50 -23.44 -9.92
CA ASP A 13 -9.26 -24.15 -10.16
C ASP A 13 -8.11 -23.47 -9.42
N LEU A 14 -7.50 -24.19 -8.46
CA LEU A 14 -6.42 -23.69 -7.62
C LEU A 14 -5.25 -23.16 -8.45
N LYS A 15 -4.91 -23.86 -9.55
CA LYS A 15 -3.82 -23.46 -10.44
C LYS A 15 -4.10 -22.11 -11.12
N SER A 16 -5.35 -21.87 -11.49
CA SER A 16 -5.82 -20.60 -12.04
C SER A 16 -5.82 -19.48 -10.98
N MET A 17 -6.17 -19.79 -9.72
CA MET A 17 -6.08 -18.84 -8.60
C MET A 17 -4.63 -18.43 -8.31
N GLU A 18 -3.70 -19.38 -8.26
CA GLU A 18 -2.27 -19.09 -8.04
C GLU A 18 -1.66 -18.29 -9.20
N MET A 19 -2.02 -18.61 -10.46
CA MET A 19 -1.57 -17.81 -11.60
C MET A 19 -2.10 -16.37 -11.59
N SER A 20 -3.30 -16.16 -11.04
CA SER A 20 -3.95 -14.84 -11.04
C SER A 20 -3.62 -13.99 -9.81
N PHE A 21 -3.41 -14.62 -8.66
CA PHE A 21 -3.28 -13.95 -7.36
C PHE A 21 -2.03 -14.37 -6.57
N GLY A 22 -1.18 -15.23 -7.12
CA GLY A 22 0.02 -15.73 -6.44
C GLY A 22 -0.31 -16.51 -5.17
N ILE A 23 0.54 -16.35 -4.14
CA ILE A 23 0.37 -16.97 -2.82
C ILE A 23 -1.00 -16.61 -2.19
N LEU A 24 -1.52 -15.42 -2.50
CA LEU A 24 -2.83 -14.98 -2.01
C LEU A 24 -3.98 -15.83 -2.57
N GLY A 25 -3.86 -16.32 -3.81
CA GLY A 25 -4.85 -17.19 -4.43
C GLY A 25 -4.97 -18.53 -3.72
N ASN A 26 -3.85 -19.06 -3.26
CA ASN A 26 -3.80 -20.31 -2.50
C ASN A 26 -4.45 -20.15 -1.11
N GLN A 27 -4.14 -19.04 -0.42
CA GLN A 27 -4.78 -18.72 0.86
C GLN A 27 -6.30 -18.55 0.72
N LEU A 28 -6.77 -17.86 -0.32
CA LEU A 28 -8.19 -17.67 -0.61
C LEU A 28 -8.92 -19.00 -0.87
N TYR A 29 -8.29 -19.91 -1.62
CA TYR A 29 -8.85 -21.24 -1.88
C TYR A 29 -9.01 -22.03 -0.58
N PHE A 30 -7.97 -22.14 0.25
CA PHE A 30 -8.05 -22.88 1.51
C PHE A 30 -9.03 -22.26 2.51
N HIS A 31 -9.10 -20.93 2.60
CA HIS A 31 -10.11 -20.25 3.41
C HIS A 31 -11.54 -20.53 2.94
N ALA A 32 -11.77 -20.67 1.63
CA ALA A 32 -13.09 -21.03 1.10
C ALA A 32 -13.53 -22.44 1.53
N HIS A 33 -12.57 -23.33 1.82
CA HIS A 33 -12.78 -24.67 2.40
C HIS A 33 -12.74 -24.69 3.93
N GLY A 34 -12.69 -23.52 4.59
CA GLY A 34 -12.65 -23.39 6.05
C GLY A 34 -11.31 -23.77 6.67
N ILE A 35 -10.25 -23.87 5.87
CA ILE A 35 -8.88 -24.17 6.32
C ILE A 35 -8.13 -22.85 6.47
N ASP A 36 -7.78 -22.50 7.70
CA ASP A 36 -6.88 -21.41 8.03
C ASP A 36 -5.51 -21.99 8.37
N LEU A 37 -4.53 -21.74 7.49
CA LEU A 37 -3.14 -22.18 7.66
C LEU A 37 -2.27 -21.12 8.34
N SER A 38 -2.85 -20.02 8.82
CA SER A 38 -2.09 -19.03 9.58
C SER A 38 -1.60 -19.64 10.89
N ASN A 39 -0.29 -19.57 11.13
CA ASN A 39 0.27 -20.08 12.36
C ASN A 39 0.17 -18.99 13.43
N VAL A 40 -0.43 -19.27 14.59
CA VAL A 40 -0.58 -18.28 15.67
C VAL A 40 0.80 -17.80 16.19
N GLU A 41 1.85 -18.60 15.97
CA GLU A 41 3.23 -18.27 16.30
C GLU A 41 3.96 -17.44 15.22
N ASP A 42 3.31 -17.16 14.08
CA ASP A 42 3.92 -16.29 13.07
C ASP A 42 4.22 -14.93 13.72
N PRO A 43 5.48 -14.47 13.72
CA PRO A 43 5.84 -13.22 14.35
C PRO A 43 5.10 -12.10 13.63
N ILE A 44 4.06 -11.56 14.29
CA ILE A 44 3.41 -10.32 13.87
C ILE A 44 4.53 -9.30 13.69
N PRO A 45 4.67 -8.64 12.51
CA PRO A 45 5.71 -7.64 12.30
C PRO A 45 5.63 -6.61 13.43
N GLN A 46 6.56 -6.69 14.38
CA GLN A 46 6.50 -5.85 15.56
C GLN A 46 6.99 -4.46 15.19
N GLY A 47 6.05 -3.52 15.22
CA GLY A 47 6.32 -2.09 15.09
C GLY A 47 6.16 -1.54 13.67
N GLN A 48 6.11 -0.21 13.62
CA GLN A 48 6.02 0.55 12.39
C GLN A 48 7.34 0.47 11.63
N THR A 49 7.33 -0.12 10.43
CA THR A 49 8.52 -0.29 9.58
C THR A 49 8.79 0.93 8.68
N SER A 50 7.79 1.79 8.47
CA SER A 50 7.89 2.95 7.58
C SER A 50 7.16 4.18 8.16
N TYR A 51 7.73 5.36 7.90
CA TYR A 51 7.14 6.65 8.26
C TYR A 51 6.70 7.37 6.99
N GLY A 52 5.40 7.57 6.84
CA GLY A 52 4.79 8.26 5.71
C GLY A 52 3.84 9.36 6.14
N LYS A 53 3.60 10.31 5.23
CA LYS A 53 2.54 11.31 5.29
C LYS A 53 1.99 11.44 3.87
N SER A 54 0.67 11.51 3.74
CA SER A 54 -0.01 11.84 2.50
C SER A 54 -1.08 12.87 2.81
N GLN A 55 -1.37 13.75 1.84
CA GLN A 55 -2.43 14.74 2.00
C GLN A 55 -3.13 15.00 0.68
N MET A 56 -4.43 15.28 0.77
CA MET A 56 -5.21 15.82 -0.33
C MET A 56 -5.16 17.35 -0.26
N LEU A 57 -4.81 17.99 -1.38
CA LEU A 57 -4.73 19.45 -1.45
C LEU A 57 -6.11 20.03 -1.71
N LEU A 58 -6.40 21.21 -1.14
CA LEU A 58 -7.68 21.92 -1.31
C LEU A 58 -7.86 22.53 -2.70
N ARG A 59 -6.77 22.62 -3.48
CA ARG A 59 -6.73 23.06 -4.87
C ARG A 59 -5.54 22.42 -5.57
N ASP A 60 -5.45 22.62 -6.88
CA ASP A 60 -4.27 22.25 -7.65
C ASP A 60 -3.13 23.24 -7.39
N TYR A 61 -1.95 22.70 -7.10
CA TYR A 61 -0.72 23.46 -6.89
C TYR A 61 0.13 23.32 -8.15
N ILE A 62 0.25 24.41 -8.90
CA ILE A 62 0.98 24.45 -10.19
C ILE A 62 2.33 25.16 -10.08
N LEU A 63 2.52 25.95 -9.01
CA LEU A 63 3.76 26.66 -8.77
C LEU A 63 4.72 25.76 -7.99
N ILE A 64 5.94 25.60 -8.53
CA ILE A 64 6.98 24.78 -7.91
C ILE A 64 7.32 25.24 -6.48
N ALA A 65 7.22 26.55 -6.20
CA ALA A 65 7.46 27.11 -4.88
C ALA A 65 6.46 26.56 -3.85
N GLU A 66 5.17 26.51 -4.19
CA GLU A 66 4.13 26.01 -3.30
C GLU A 66 4.24 24.50 -3.08
N ILE A 67 4.56 23.75 -4.14
CA ILE A 67 4.83 22.30 -4.07
C ILE A 67 6.00 22.01 -3.13
N ARG A 68 7.09 22.78 -3.21
CA ARG A 68 8.27 22.64 -2.34
C ARG A 68 7.94 22.89 -0.87
N VAL A 69 7.13 23.90 -0.57
CA VAL A 69 6.70 24.20 0.80
C VAL A 69 5.95 23.01 1.40
N ILE A 70 4.99 22.46 0.67
CA ILE A 70 4.24 21.27 1.08
C ILE A 70 5.17 20.07 1.29
N MET A 71 6.07 19.81 0.34
CA MET A 71 7.00 18.68 0.45
C MET A 71 7.88 18.82 1.69
N LEU A 72 8.39 20.02 1.97
CA LEU A 72 9.23 20.28 3.13
C LEU A 72 8.46 20.02 4.43
N GLU A 73 7.23 20.54 4.56
CA GLU A 73 6.38 20.30 5.73
C GLU A 73 6.14 18.80 5.97
N MET A 74 5.92 18.04 4.89
CA MET A 74 5.73 16.59 4.99
C MET A 74 7.00 15.86 5.42
N ILE A 75 8.16 16.26 4.86
CA ILE A 75 9.46 15.69 5.19
C ILE A 75 9.83 15.99 6.64
N GLU A 76 9.60 17.21 7.13
CA GLU A 76 9.91 17.61 8.51
C GLU A 76 9.14 16.77 9.52
N ASP A 77 7.84 16.55 9.29
CA ASP A 77 7.03 15.71 10.17
C ASP A 77 7.49 14.24 10.17
N ILE A 78 7.76 13.68 8.99
CA ILE A 78 8.26 12.30 8.84
C ILE A 78 9.62 12.16 9.52
N ALA A 79 10.54 13.09 9.29
CA ALA A 79 11.88 13.08 9.85
C ALA A 79 11.85 13.22 11.37
N ARG A 80 10.97 14.08 11.91
CA ARG A 80 10.74 14.18 13.35
C ARG A 80 10.28 12.84 13.93
N ARG A 81 9.22 12.23 13.38
CA ARG A 81 8.70 10.94 13.87
C ARG A 81 9.72 9.81 13.78
N ALA A 82 10.53 9.78 12.71
CA ALA A 82 11.61 8.82 12.58
C ALA A 82 12.70 9.01 13.64
N ARG A 83 13.11 10.25 13.92
CA ARG A 83 14.09 10.57 14.97
C ARG A 83 13.58 10.24 16.36
N ASP A 84 12.32 10.56 16.67
CA ASP A 84 11.70 10.28 17.97
C ASP A 84 11.65 8.77 18.26
N ALA A 85 11.55 7.95 17.21
CA ALA A 85 11.61 6.50 17.30
C ALA A 85 13.03 5.90 17.22
N GLY A 86 14.08 6.74 17.15
CA GLY A 86 15.47 6.31 17.02
C GLY A 86 15.76 5.56 15.72
N LYS A 87 15.03 5.86 14.64
CA LYS A 87 15.17 5.20 13.33
C LYS A 87 15.81 6.13 12.30
N ALA A 88 16.51 5.53 11.33
CA ALA A 88 17.02 6.20 10.15
C ALA A 88 16.38 5.61 8.89
N ALA A 89 16.04 6.46 7.92
CA ALA A 89 15.43 6.01 6.67
C ALA A 89 16.45 5.33 5.76
N ARG A 90 16.08 4.17 5.20
CA ARG A 90 16.86 3.46 4.17
C ARG A 90 16.32 3.71 2.76
N THR A 91 15.01 3.81 2.64
CA THR A 91 14.30 3.92 1.36
C THR A 91 13.31 5.06 1.45
N ILE A 92 13.30 5.91 0.43
CA ILE A 92 12.35 7.02 0.30
C ILE A 92 11.47 6.68 -0.90
N SER A 93 10.16 6.81 -0.74
CA SER A 93 9.19 6.68 -1.82
C SER A 93 8.35 7.95 -1.91
N LEU A 94 8.17 8.44 -3.13
CA LEU A 94 7.41 9.67 -3.40
C LEU A 94 6.30 9.39 -4.39
N GLY A 95 5.06 9.66 -3.97
CA GLY A 95 3.87 9.60 -4.82
C GLY A 95 3.29 10.98 -5.06
N ILE A 96 3.15 11.37 -6.33
CA ILE A 96 2.48 12.63 -6.75
C ILE A 96 1.31 12.27 -7.64
N ARG A 97 0.12 12.80 -7.29
CA ARG A 97 -1.09 12.63 -8.09
C ARG A 97 -1.46 13.96 -8.72
N TYR A 98 -1.59 13.97 -10.03
CA TYR A 98 -2.10 15.11 -10.78
C TYR A 98 -3.62 15.10 -10.80
N SER A 99 -4.22 16.29 -10.96
CA SER A 99 -5.65 16.40 -11.13
C SER A 99 -6.09 15.83 -12.48
N LYS A 100 -7.37 15.47 -12.59
CA LYS A 100 -7.94 14.94 -13.84
C LYS A 100 -7.79 15.89 -15.04
N ASN A 101 -7.62 17.19 -14.76
CA ASN A 101 -7.50 18.24 -15.76
C ASN A 101 -6.05 18.46 -16.20
N ALA A 102 -5.08 18.00 -15.42
CA ALA A 102 -3.67 17.99 -15.84
C ALA A 102 -3.44 16.75 -16.71
N ALA A 103 -2.88 16.94 -17.90
CA ALA A 103 -2.73 15.90 -18.92
C ALA A 103 -1.73 14.76 -18.57
N GLY A 104 -1.35 14.60 -17.30
CA GLY A 104 -0.36 13.62 -16.82
C GLY A 104 -0.95 12.62 -15.83
N GLY A 105 -0.58 11.34 -15.99
CA GLY A 105 -0.88 10.29 -14.99
C GLY A 105 -0.10 10.47 -13.69
N SER A 106 -0.46 9.77 -12.62
CA SER A 106 0.26 9.85 -11.33
C SER A 106 1.71 9.39 -11.45
N PHE A 107 2.61 10.05 -10.74
CA PHE A 107 4.03 9.69 -10.63
C PHE A 107 4.30 8.96 -9.31
N HIS A 108 5.05 7.87 -9.36
CA HIS A 108 5.53 7.13 -8.19
C HIS A 108 6.98 6.69 -8.43
N SER A 109 7.89 7.05 -7.52
CA SER A 109 9.31 6.65 -7.55
C SER A 109 9.76 6.10 -6.21
#